data_AF-A0ABD2WAQ5-F1
#
_entry.id   AF-A0ABD2WAQ5-F1
#
_cell.length_a   1.000
_cell.length_b   1.000
_cell.length_c   1.000
_cell.angle_alpha   90.00
_cell.angle_beta   90.00
_cell.angle_gamma   90.00
#
_symmetry.space_group_name_H-M   'P 1'
#
loop_
_entity.id
_entity.type
_entity.pdbx_description
1 polymer ?
#
loop_
_entity_poly.entity_id
_entity_poly.type
_entity_poly.pdbx_seq_one_letter_code
_entity_poly.pdbx_strand_id
1 'polypeptide(L)'
;MLLTYGEVGQNARVAARLYAERNRDRRHPGPNVVIQLVNRGNEDGNLIPRLHRGQGHGIVGRPDNDENGRDEQRVIDYVLNDPETSIRRMVETLHISYHFIQRVLSRERLHAFHYRRVQGLQPEDYPTRLAFCQAMLRLIGEDPMLLQRILFTDESTFGRDGTFNMCNNHHYSRENPHIGPIDFPIRLESVFYSNFLLNTLPNLLLNVGVHEIDIVFQQDGAPAHNARKTQAILDRRCPQRWIGTRRADSKQLMAWPPRSPDLAPLDFFYWGAIKT
;
A
#
# COMPACT_ATOMS: atom_id res chain seq x y z
N MET A 1 5.54 -19.48 -45.69
CA MET A 1 4.69 -20.67 -45.92
C MET A 1 3.50 -20.36 -46.83
N LEU A 2 2.57 -19.46 -46.45
CA LEU A 2 1.41 -19.15 -47.28
C LEU A 2 1.79 -18.46 -48.61
N LEU A 3 2.73 -17.50 -48.55
CA LEU A 3 3.25 -16.80 -49.74
C LEU A 3 3.95 -17.77 -50.72
N THR A 4 4.84 -18.61 -50.21
CA THR A 4 5.52 -19.66 -51.00
C THR A 4 4.55 -20.69 -51.57
N TYR A 5 3.36 -20.87 -51.00
CA TYR A 5 2.31 -21.74 -51.53
C TYR A 5 1.55 -21.10 -52.70
N GLY A 6 1.26 -19.80 -52.62
CA GLY A 6 0.68 -19.04 -53.73
C GLY A 6 1.62 -18.97 -54.94
N GLU A 7 2.91 -18.72 -54.70
CA GLU A 7 3.92 -18.58 -55.76
C GLU A 7 4.11 -19.83 -56.63
N VAL A 8 3.95 -21.03 -56.05
CA VAL A 8 4.18 -22.31 -56.74
C VAL A 8 2.88 -22.95 -57.24
N GLY A 9 1.84 -22.13 -57.45
CA GLY A 9 0.56 -22.59 -57.98
C GLY A 9 -0.18 -23.56 -57.06
N GLN A 10 -0.15 -23.31 -55.75
CA GLN A 10 -0.88 -24.08 -54.73
C GLN A 10 -0.40 -25.55 -54.58
N ASN A 11 0.87 -25.82 -54.86
CA ASN A 11 1.48 -27.13 -54.60
C ASN A 11 2.23 -27.14 -53.26
N ALA A 12 1.67 -27.82 -52.25
CA ALA A 12 2.21 -27.84 -50.89
C ALA A 12 3.61 -28.46 -50.77
N ARG A 13 3.95 -29.45 -51.61
CA ARG A 13 5.27 -30.09 -51.58
C ARG A 13 6.36 -29.19 -52.12
N VAL A 14 6.08 -28.53 -53.25
CA VAL A 14 7.00 -27.56 -53.85
C VAL A 14 7.13 -26.33 -52.95
N ALA A 15 6.02 -25.91 -52.34
CA ALA A 15 6.00 -24.77 -51.43
C ALA A 15 6.85 -25.00 -50.17
N ALA A 16 6.77 -26.20 -49.58
CA ALA A 16 7.57 -26.57 -48.42
C ALA A 16 9.07 -26.60 -48.76
N ARG A 17 9.44 -27.11 -49.94
CA ARG A 17 10.83 -27.13 -50.42
C ARG A 17 11.35 -25.70 -50.67
N LEU A 18 10.59 -24.89 -51.39
CA LEU A 18 10.94 -23.48 -51.66
C LEU A 18 11.06 -22.67 -50.37
N TYR A 19 10.17 -22.93 -49.39
CA TYR A 19 10.24 -22.30 -48.08
C TYR A 19 11.52 -22.67 -47.32
N ALA A 20 11.93 -23.95 -47.35
CA ALA A 20 13.18 -24.41 -46.75
C ALA A 20 14.41 -23.81 -47.44
N GLU A 21 14.41 -23.73 -48.77
CA GLU A 21 15.49 -23.10 -49.53
C GLU A 21 15.68 -21.61 -49.19
N ARG A 22 14.57 -20.89 -48.97
CA ARG A 22 14.57 -19.47 -48.58
C ARG A 22 14.83 -19.21 -47.09
N ASN A 23 14.62 -20.20 -46.21
CA ASN A 23 14.68 -20.03 -44.76
C ASN A 23 15.56 -21.12 -44.11
N ARG A 24 16.81 -21.23 -44.57
CA ARG A 24 17.75 -22.30 -44.20
C ARG A 24 18.04 -22.41 -42.71
N ASP A 25 17.93 -21.30 -41.97
CA ASP A 25 18.26 -21.23 -40.54
C ASP A 25 17.07 -21.53 -39.60
N ARG A 26 15.90 -21.90 -40.15
CA ARG A 26 14.68 -22.14 -39.37
C ARG A 26 14.25 -23.59 -39.45
N ARG A 27 13.40 -24.01 -38.51
CA ARG A 27 12.76 -25.34 -38.58
C ARG A 27 11.87 -25.41 -39.82
N HIS A 28 12.13 -26.39 -40.70
CA HIS A 28 11.42 -26.53 -41.95
C HIS A 28 10.08 -27.28 -41.78
N PRO A 29 8.95 -26.65 -42.10
CA PRO A 29 7.64 -27.25 -42.01
C PRO A 29 7.43 -28.24 -43.17
N GLY A 30 6.83 -29.40 -42.87
CA GLY A 30 6.45 -30.37 -43.89
C GLY A 30 5.27 -29.92 -44.76
N PRO A 31 5.01 -30.58 -45.90
CA PRO A 31 3.91 -30.23 -46.81
C PRO A 31 2.53 -30.21 -46.14
N ASN A 32 2.28 -31.11 -45.18
CA ASN A 32 1.02 -31.20 -44.43
C ASN A 32 0.77 -29.96 -43.57
N VAL A 33 1.82 -29.32 -43.05
CA VAL A 33 1.70 -28.10 -42.25
C VAL A 33 1.23 -26.94 -43.13
N VAL A 34 1.71 -26.88 -44.38
CA VAL A 34 1.30 -25.88 -45.36
C VAL A 34 -0.18 -26.06 -45.73
N ILE A 35 -0.63 -27.30 -45.97
CA ILE A 35 -2.04 -27.61 -46.26
C ILE A 35 -2.94 -27.22 -45.10
N GLN A 36 -2.59 -27.65 -43.87
CA GLN A 36 -3.39 -27.31 -42.69
C GLN A 36 -3.47 -25.80 -42.44
N LEU A 37 -2.39 -25.06 -42.73
CA LEU A 37 -2.37 -23.61 -42.61
C LEU A 37 -3.34 -22.95 -43.60
N VAL A 38 -3.35 -23.39 -44.86
CA VAL A 38 -4.24 -22.87 -45.91
C VAL A 38 -5.70 -23.19 -45.59
N ASN A 39 -6.00 -24.43 -45.19
CA ASN A 39 -7.36 -24.82 -44.84
C ASN A 39 -7.90 -24.00 -43.65
N ARG A 40 -7.10 -23.78 -42.59
CA ARG A 40 -7.52 -22.94 -41.46
C ARG A 40 -7.77 -21.48 -41.86
N GLY A 41 -6.91 -20.94 -42.73
CA GLY A 41 -7.10 -19.59 -43.28
C GLY A 41 -8.38 -19.46 -44.10
N ASN A 42 -8.75 -20.49 -44.86
CA ASN A 42 -9.98 -20.51 -45.65
C ASN A 42 -11.25 -20.75 -44.83
N GLU A 43 -11.17 -21.55 -43.76
CA GLU A 43 -12.32 -21.90 -42.91
C GLU A 43 -12.69 -20.75 -41.96
N ASP A 44 -11.73 -20.24 -41.17
CA ASP A 44 -12.02 -19.33 -40.04
C ASP A 44 -11.26 -17.99 -40.15
N GLY A 45 -10.47 -17.78 -41.20
CA GLY A 45 -9.57 -16.62 -41.30
C GLY A 45 -8.38 -16.68 -40.33
N ASN A 46 -8.22 -17.77 -39.56
CA ASN A 46 -7.19 -17.91 -38.54
C ASN A 46 -6.03 -18.78 -39.03
N LEU A 47 -4.78 -18.33 -38.82
CA LEU A 47 -3.58 -19.03 -39.25
C LEU A 47 -2.95 -19.90 -38.13
N ILE A 48 -3.42 -19.75 -36.89
CA ILE A 48 -2.88 -20.45 -35.72
C ILE A 48 -3.32 -21.93 -35.72
N PRO A 49 -2.42 -22.90 -35.42
CA PRO A 49 -2.79 -24.30 -35.28
C PRO A 49 -3.90 -24.54 -34.25
N ARG A 50 -4.94 -25.28 -34.66
CA ARG A 50 -5.93 -25.84 -33.73
C ARG A 50 -5.21 -26.88 -32.86
N LEU A 51 -4.94 -26.55 -31.60
CA LEU A 51 -4.49 -27.55 -30.63
C LEU A 51 -5.59 -28.61 -30.52
N HIS A 52 -5.27 -29.86 -30.84
CA HIS A 52 -6.18 -30.97 -30.53
C HIS A 52 -6.43 -30.94 -29.02
N ARG A 53 -7.70 -30.93 -28.61
CA ARG A 53 -8.06 -31.13 -27.20
C ARG A 53 -7.37 -32.40 -26.74
N GLY A 54 -6.38 -32.28 -25.86
CA GLY A 54 -5.78 -33.41 -25.16
C GLY A 54 -4.25 -33.53 -25.20
N GLN A 55 -3.52 -32.83 -26.06
CA GLN A 55 -2.04 -32.92 -26.07
C GLN A 55 -1.37 -31.57 -26.28
N GLY A 56 -1.36 -30.77 -25.22
CA GLY A 56 -0.55 -29.57 -25.09
C GLY A 56 -0.41 -29.25 -23.61
N HIS A 57 0.81 -29.29 -23.09
CA HIS A 57 1.16 -28.69 -21.79
C HIS A 57 1.02 -27.16 -21.90
N GLY A 58 -0.22 -26.69 -21.82
CA GLY A 58 -0.62 -25.29 -21.99
C GLY A 58 -2.08 -25.10 -21.60
N ILE A 59 -2.33 -25.11 -20.29
CA ILE A 59 -3.45 -24.46 -19.58
C ILE A 59 -4.86 -24.70 -20.16
N VAL A 60 -5.29 -25.95 -20.19
CA VAL A 60 -6.68 -26.26 -19.80
C VAL A 60 -6.56 -26.76 -18.37
N GLY A 61 -7.09 -26.00 -17.41
CA GLY A 61 -7.12 -26.42 -16.02
C GLY A 61 -7.68 -27.83 -15.91
N ARG A 62 -7.15 -28.62 -14.97
CA ARG A 62 -7.77 -29.89 -14.56
C ARG A 62 -9.27 -29.63 -14.35
N PRO A 63 -10.19 -30.43 -14.93
CA PRO A 63 -11.60 -30.23 -14.71
C PRO A 63 -11.88 -30.14 -13.21
N ASP A 64 -12.65 -29.14 -12.80
CA ASP A 64 -13.16 -29.06 -11.44
C ASP A 64 -14.09 -30.26 -11.24
N ASN A 65 -13.58 -31.30 -10.59
CA ASN A 65 -14.40 -32.41 -10.15
C ASN A 65 -15.31 -31.90 -9.02
N ASP A 66 -16.51 -32.48 -8.86
CA ASP A 66 -17.46 -32.10 -7.79
C ASP A 66 -16.84 -32.12 -6.38
N GLU A 67 -15.80 -32.93 -6.17
CA GLU A 67 -15.01 -32.97 -4.93
C GLU A 67 -14.26 -31.65 -4.67
N ASN A 68 -13.69 -31.02 -5.71
CA ASN A 68 -13.06 -29.71 -5.57
C ASN A 68 -14.08 -28.67 -5.12
N GLY A 69 -15.27 -28.62 -5.72
CA GLY A 69 -16.31 -27.65 -5.34
C GLY A 69 -16.76 -27.80 -3.87
N ARG A 70 -16.85 -29.04 -3.38
CA ARG A 70 -17.14 -29.31 -1.96
C ARG A 70 -16.02 -28.84 -1.04
N ASP A 71 -14.77 -29.12 -1.41
CA ASP A 71 -13.61 -28.70 -0.63
C ASP A 71 -13.41 -27.18 -0.66
N GLU A 72 -13.73 -26.50 -1.76
CA GLU A 72 -13.79 -25.03 -1.82
C GLU A 72 -14.82 -24.49 -0.83
N GLN A 73 -16.04 -25.06 -0.81
CA GLN A 73 -17.07 -24.61 0.13
C GLN A 73 -16.66 -24.84 1.58
N ARG A 74 -16.03 -25.97 1.90
CA ARG A 74 -15.51 -26.26 3.25
C ARG A 74 -14.45 -25.25 3.69
N VAL A 75 -13.59 -24.80 2.77
CA VAL A 75 -12.60 -23.76 3.04
C VAL A 75 -13.26 -22.42 3.35
N ILE A 76 -14.28 -22.03 2.58
CA ILE A 76 -15.02 -20.78 2.77
C ILE A 76 -15.79 -20.81 4.09
N ASP A 77 -16.56 -21.87 4.34
CA ASP A 77 -17.36 -22.02 5.56
C ASP A 77 -16.48 -22.01 6.82
N TYR A 78 -15.30 -22.62 6.75
CA TYR A 78 -14.36 -22.62 7.88
C TYR A 78 -13.84 -21.21 8.21
N VAL A 79 -13.45 -20.43 7.19
CA VAL A 79 -12.97 -19.05 7.39
C VAL A 79 -14.09 -18.12 7.84
N LEU A 80 -15.32 -18.31 7.38
CA LEU A 80 -16.46 -17.50 7.83
C LEU A 80 -16.83 -17.78 9.29
N ASN A 81 -16.64 -19.02 9.77
CA ASN A 81 -16.90 -19.40 11.16
C ASN A 81 -15.74 -19.03 12.11
N ASP A 82 -14.49 -19.03 11.63
CA ASP A 82 -13.30 -18.66 12.41
C ASP A 82 -12.36 -17.76 11.57
N PRO A 83 -12.62 -16.44 11.50
CA PRO A 83 -11.83 -15.51 10.69
C PRO A 83 -10.38 -15.33 11.16
N GLU A 84 -10.06 -15.70 12.39
CA GLU A 84 -8.71 -15.57 12.97
C GLU A 84 -7.83 -16.80 12.69
N THR A 85 -8.37 -17.78 11.98
CA THR A 85 -7.65 -19.01 11.68
C THR A 85 -6.48 -18.80 10.72
N SER A 86 -5.51 -19.71 10.77
CA SER A 86 -4.36 -19.70 9.84
C SER A 86 -4.55 -20.74 8.76
N ILE A 87 -4.00 -20.48 7.56
CA ILE A 87 -4.01 -21.46 6.47
C ILE A 87 -3.39 -22.80 6.92
N ARG A 88 -2.36 -22.79 7.77
CA ARG A 88 -1.76 -24.01 8.32
C ARG A 88 -2.75 -24.83 9.16
N ARG A 89 -3.52 -24.17 10.03
CA ARG A 89 -4.57 -24.80 10.83
C ARG A 89 -5.69 -25.36 9.97
N MET A 90 -6.04 -24.66 8.89
CA MET A 90 -7.01 -25.13 7.90
C MET A 90 -6.53 -26.39 7.17
N VAL A 91 -5.24 -26.44 6.79
CA VAL A 91 -4.62 -27.64 6.20
C VAL A 91 -4.75 -28.84 7.13
N GLU A 92 -4.44 -28.65 8.42
CA GLU A 92 -4.51 -29.71 9.43
C GLU A 92 -5.95 -30.18 9.68
N THR A 93 -6.91 -29.25 9.70
CA THR A 93 -8.31 -29.56 10.05
C THR A 93 -9.11 -30.10 8.86
N LEU A 94 -8.94 -29.51 7.69
CA LEU A 94 -9.71 -29.88 6.49
C LEU A 94 -9.04 -30.98 5.68
N HIS A 95 -7.76 -31.27 5.94
CA HIS A 95 -6.90 -32.17 5.17
C HIS A 95 -6.78 -31.79 3.69
N ILE A 96 -6.90 -30.49 3.39
CA ILE A 96 -6.76 -29.92 2.05
C ILE A 96 -5.37 -29.31 1.90
N SER A 97 -4.77 -29.41 0.71
CA SER A 97 -3.44 -28.85 0.47
C SER A 97 -3.39 -27.33 0.70
N TYR A 98 -2.26 -26.86 1.24
CA TYR A 98 -2.01 -25.43 1.50
C TYR A 98 -2.25 -24.56 0.27
N HIS A 99 -1.71 -24.96 -0.89
CA HIS A 99 -1.83 -24.19 -2.13
C HIS A 99 -3.25 -24.11 -2.65
N PHE A 100 -4.05 -25.17 -2.46
CA PHE A 100 -5.47 -25.13 -2.82
C PHE A 100 -6.22 -24.13 -1.95
N ILE A 101 -6.05 -24.18 -0.63
CA ILE A 101 -6.67 -23.21 0.30
C ILE A 101 -6.26 -21.79 -0.07
N GLN A 102 -4.96 -21.53 -0.25
CA GLN A 102 -4.47 -20.19 -0.63
C GLN A 102 -5.07 -19.69 -1.94
N ARG A 103 -5.21 -20.58 -2.94
CA ARG A 103 -5.83 -20.25 -4.22
C ARG A 103 -7.32 -19.93 -4.08
N VAL A 104 -8.05 -20.70 -3.29
CA VAL A 104 -9.48 -20.47 -3.01
C VAL A 104 -9.67 -19.12 -2.31
N LEU A 105 -8.93 -18.85 -1.23
CA LEU A 105 -9.00 -17.57 -0.53
C LEU A 105 -8.69 -16.39 -1.45
N SER A 106 -7.67 -16.52 -2.30
CA SER A 106 -7.32 -15.48 -3.28
C SER A 106 -8.42 -15.27 -4.33
N ARG A 107 -9.06 -16.34 -4.80
CA ARG A 107 -10.17 -16.28 -5.78
C ARG A 107 -11.40 -15.60 -5.19
N GLU A 108 -11.72 -15.92 -3.94
CA GLU A 108 -12.85 -15.36 -3.18
C GLU A 108 -12.52 -13.98 -2.56
N ARG A 109 -11.33 -13.43 -2.82
CA ARG A 109 -10.85 -12.13 -2.29
C ARG A 109 -10.82 -12.05 -0.76
N LEU A 110 -10.62 -13.20 -0.11
CA LEU A 110 -10.43 -13.31 1.34
C LEU A 110 -8.94 -13.14 1.65
N HIS A 111 -8.58 -11.95 2.14
CA HIS A 111 -7.22 -11.61 2.51
C HIS A 111 -7.05 -11.64 4.02
N ALA A 112 -5.92 -12.17 4.49
CA ALA A 112 -5.54 -12.05 5.89
C ALA A 112 -5.12 -10.59 6.15
N PHE A 113 -5.82 -9.93 7.08
CA PHE A 113 -5.44 -8.61 7.55
C PHE A 113 -4.68 -8.75 8.87
N HIS A 114 -3.55 -8.06 8.98
CA HIS A 114 -2.80 -8.02 10.23
C HIS A 114 -3.39 -6.95 11.15
N TYR A 115 -3.84 -7.35 12.33
CA TYR A 115 -4.22 -6.40 13.37
C TYR A 115 -3.01 -5.57 13.80
N ARG A 116 -3.07 -4.24 13.62
CA ARG A 116 -2.10 -3.33 14.21
C ARG A 116 -2.50 -3.08 15.66
N ARG A 117 -1.66 -3.50 16.60
CA ARG A 117 -1.90 -3.29 18.03
C ARG A 117 -1.78 -1.81 18.36
N VAL A 118 -2.92 -1.13 18.52
CA VAL A 118 -3.02 0.24 19.02
C VAL A 118 -3.56 0.22 20.45
N GLN A 119 -3.42 1.34 21.18
CA GLN A 119 -4.03 1.44 22.51
C GLN A 119 -5.55 1.26 22.38
N GLY A 120 -6.12 0.38 23.20
CA GLY A 120 -7.56 0.12 23.18
C GLY A 120 -8.35 1.36 23.58
N LEU A 121 -9.31 1.72 22.73
CA LEU A 121 -10.25 2.81 22.99
C LEU A 121 -11.15 2.44 24.17
N GLN A 122 -11.27 3.36 25.11
CA GLN A 122 -12.23 3.23 26.21
C GLN A 122 -13.56 3.89 25.81
N PRO A 123 -14.69 3.50 26.43
CA PRO A 123 -16.00 4.11 26.17
C PRO A 123 -16.00 5.66 26.27
N GLU A 124 -15.14 6.23 27.12
CA GLU A 124 -15.03 7.68 27.33
C GLU A 124 -14.32 8.41 26.18
N ASP A 125 -13.51 7.69 25.39
CA ASP A 125 -12.74 8.26 24.29
C ASP A 125 -13.64 8.58 23.08
N TYR A 126 -14.67 7.75 22.84
CA TYR A 126 -15.58 7.88 21.70
C TYR A 126 -16.24 9.25 21.55
N PRO A 127 -16.91 9.82 22.57
CA PRO A 127 -17.55 11.13 22.44
C PRO A 127 -16.52 12.23 22.16
N THR A 128 -15.36 12.19 22.80
CA THR A 128 -14.28 13.18 22.62
C THR A 128 -13.72 13.12 21.19
N ARG A 129 -13.48 11.92 20.68
CA ARG A 129 -13.02 11.68 19.31
C ARG A 129 -14.05 12.12 18.28
N LEU A 130 -15.32 11.78 18.49
CA LEU A 130 -16.39 12.19 17.58
C LEU A 130 -16.55 13.72 17.53
N ALA A 131 -16.52 14.38 18.69
CA ALA A 131 -16.58 15.84 18.78
C ALA A 131 -15.39 16.50 18.06
N PHE A 132 -14.19 15.94 18.20
CA PHE A 132 -13.01 16.37 17.46
C PHE A 132 -13.21 16.25 15.95
N CYS A 133 -13.59 15.07 15.46
CA CYS A 133 -13.80 14.85 14.02
C CYS A 133 -14.87 15.78 13.45
N GLN A 134 -15.98 15.97 14.16
CA GLN A 134 -17.04 16.89 13.73
C GLN A 134 -16.56 18.35 13.68
N ALA A 135 -15.80 18.79 14.67
CA ALA A 135 -15.22 20.13 14.69
C ALA A 135 -14.20 20.32 13.55
N MET A 136 -13.33 19.33 13.34
CA MET A 136 -12.34 19.35 12.27
C MET A 136 -12.99 19.41 10.89
N LEU A 137 -14.05 18.63 10.66
CA LEU A 137 -14.81 18.68 9.40
C LEU A 137 -15.45 20.04 9.13
N ARG A 138 -15.93 20.74 10.18
CA ARG A 138 -16.44 22.12 10.03
C ARG A 138 -15.32 23.08 9.64
N LEU A 139 -14.18 23.01 10.32
CA LEU A 139 -13.02 23.85 10.01
C LEU A 139 -12.51 23.62 8.58
N ILE A 140 -12.50 22.37 8.09
CA ILE A 140 -12.15 22.05 6.70
C ILE A 140 -13.18 22.64 5.72
N GLY A 141 -14.47 22.64 6.10
CA GLY A 141 -15.53 23.26 5.30
C GLY A 141 -15.41 24.78 5.21
N GLU A 142 -14.87 25.43 6.24
CA GLU A 142 -14.65 26.87 6.31
C GLU A 142 -13.35 27.32 5.61
N ASP A 143 -12.26 26.57 5.80
CA ASP A 143 -10.96 26.81 5.16
C ASP A 143 -10.52 25.56 4.37
N PRO A 144 -10.72 25.53 3.03
CA PRO A 144 -10.27 24.43 2.18
C PRO A 144 -8.76 24.17 2.22
N MET A 145 -7.96 25.15 2.62
CA MET A 145 -6.50 25.04 2.72
C MET A 145 -6.03 24.60 4.11
N LEU A 146 -6.93 24.42 5.08
CA LEU A 146 -6.57 24.09 6.46
C LEU A 146 -5.66 22.86 6.56
N LEU A 147 -5.98 21.79 5.84
CA LEU A 147 -5.20 20.55 5.86
C LEU A 147 -3.76 20.76 5.37
N GLN A 148 -3.54 21.70 4.45
CA GLN A 148 -2.20 22.04 3.96
C GLN A 148 -1.42 22.92 4.94
N ARG A 149 -2.14 23.62 5.83
CA ARG A 149 -1.57 24.49 6.86
C ARG A 149 -1.25 23.74 8.14
N ILE A 150 -1.82 22.55 8.37
CA ILE A 150 -1.53 21.78 9.57
C ILE A 150 -0.15 21.15 9.48
N LEU A 151 0.72 21.52 10.42
CA LEU A 151 1.99 20.85 10.64
C LEU A 151 1.78 19.73 11.67
N PHE A 152 1.65 18.50 11.17
CA PHE A 152 1.64 17.30 12.02
C PHE A 152 3.05 17.01 12.53
N THR A 153 3.18 16.76 13.84
CA THR A 153 4.45 16.40 14.48
C THR A 153 4.25 15.19 15.39
N ASP A 154 5.26 14.32 15.42
CA ASP A 154 5.26 13.08 16.21
C ASP A 154 6.70 12.55 16.34
N GLU A 155 6.95 11.72 17.37
CA GLU A 155 8.22 11.07 17.61
C GLU A 155 8.15 9.56 17.34
N SER A 156 9.20 9.03 16.69
CA SER A 156 9.31 7.59 16.42
C SER A 156 10.64 7.02 16.87
N THR A 157 10.60 5.86 17.53
CA THR A 157 11.82 5.13 17.91
C THR A 157 12.32 4.26 16.76
N PHE A 158 13.63 4.31 16.51
CA PHE A 158 14.36 3.42 15.60
C PHE A 158 15.36 2.58 16.41
N GLY A 159 15.30 1.25 16.27
CA GLY A 159 16.26 0.33 16.88
C GLY A 159 17.50 0.14 15.99
N ARG A 160 18.61 -0.38 16.56
CA ARG A 160 19.83 -0.70 15.77
C ARG A 160 19.63 -1.86 14.78
N ASP A 161 18.57 -2.61 14.99
CA ASP A 161 18.28 -3.92 14.42
C ASP A 161 17.01 -3.92 13.53
N GLY A 162 16.43 -2.74 13.28
CA GLY A 162 15.23 -2.57 12.43
C GLY A 162 15.46 -1.58 11.29
N THR A 163 15.70 -2.13 10.09
CA THR A 163 15.61 -1.57 8.72
C THR A 163 15.36 -0.06 8.57
N PHE A 164 16.37 0.76 8.84
CA PHE A 164 16.50 2.06 8.17
C PHE A 164 17.50 1.90 7.02
N ASN A 165 17.00 1.60 5.82
CA ASN A 165 17.86 1.64 4.64
C ASN A 165 17.99 3.09 4.16
N MET A 166 18.87 3.88 4.79
CA MET A 166 19.27 5.22 4.30
C MET A 166 19.65 5.21 2.83
N CYS A 167 20.16 4.09 2.31
CA CYS A 167 20.58 3.96 0.93
C CYS A 167 19.41 3.81 -0.06
N ASN A 168 18.17 3.57 0.40
CA ASN A 168 16.98 3.49 -0.47
C ASN A 168 16.06 4.71 -0.37
N ASN A 169 16.32 5.66 0.54
CA ASN A 169 15.54 6.89 0.64
C ASN A 169 16.11 7.96 -0.32
N HIS A 170 15.88 7.77 -1.62
CA HIS A 170 16.32 8.70 -2.66
C HIS A 170 15.29 9.81 -2.87
N HIS A 171 15.59 11.01 -2.35
CA HIS A 171 14.83 12.21 -2.66
C HIS A 171 15.61 13.06 -3.68
N TYR A 172 15.23 12.99 -4.95
CA TYR A 172 15.81 13.83 -6.00
C TYR A 172 15.20 15.22 -5.96
N SER A 173 15.97 16.22 -5.53
CA SER A 173 15.59 17.63 -5.51
C SER A 173 16.73 18.50 -6.02
N ARG A 174 16.40 19.67 -6.59
CA ARG A 174 17.40 20.66 -7.07
C ARG A 174 18.13 21.35 -5.91
N GLU A 175 17.52 21.39 -4.73
CA GLU A 175 18.08 21.92 -3.48
C GLU A 175 17.83 20.90 -2.35
N ASN A 176 18.73 20.85 -1.35
CA ASN A 176 18.56 19.95 -0.20
C ASN A 176 17.23 20.29 0.50
N PRO A 177 16.27 19.36 0.61
CA PRO A 177 14.98 19.65 1.23
C PRO A 177 15.09 20.02 2.72
N HIS A 178 16.25 19.82 3.38
CA HIS A 178 16.49 20.08 4.80
C HIS A 178 15.51 19.42 5.78
N ILE A 179 14.61 18.57 5.28
CA ILE A 179 13.62 17.82 6.02
C ILE A 179 14.24 16.45 6.30
N GLY A 180 14.96 16.37 7.40
CA GLY A 180 15.35 15.12 8.03
C GLY A 180 14.66 14.98 9.39
N PRO A 181 14.43 13.75 9.88
CA PRO A 181 14.02 13.57 11.27
C PRO A 181 15.03 14.23 12.21
N ILE A 182 14.54 14.87 13.26
CA ILE A 182 15.41 15.45 14.30
C ILE A 182 15.63 14.40 15.38
N ASP A 183 16.89 14.15 15.68
CA ASP A 183 17.28 13.24 16.73
C ASP A 183 16.99 13.86 18.10
N PHE A 184 16.09 13.23 18.84
CA PHE A 184 15.88 13.48 20.26
C PHE A 184 16.59 12.41 21.09
N PRO A 185 16.99 12.74 22.34
CA PRO A 185 17.42 11.70 23.28
C PRO A 185 16.32 10.67 23.51
N ILE A 186 16.71 9.45 23.89
CA ILE A 186 15.81 8.27 24.09
C ILE A 186 14.58 8.62 24.94
N ARG A 187 14.73 9.51 25.91
CA ARG A 187 13.63 10.10 26.67
C ARG A 187 13.44 11.54 26.22
N LEU A 188 12.31 11.82 25.59
CA LEU A 188 11.90 13.18 25.29
C LEU A 188 11.56 13.92 26.59
N GLU A 189 12.39 14.90 26.95
CA GLU A 189 12.10 15.80 28.07
C GLU A 189 11.61 17.14 27.56
N SER A 190 10.78 17.80 28.39
CA SER A 190 10.23 19.12 28.07
C SER A 190 11.28 20.18 27.75
N VAL A 191 12.49 20.07 28.31
CA VAL A 191 13.60 21.02 28.07
C VAL A 191 14.09 20.92 26.63
N PHE A 192 14.33 19.71 26.14
CA PHE A 192 14.77 19.47 24.76
C PHE A 192 13.66 19.85 23.78
N TYR A 193 12.43 19.46 24.06
CA TYR A 193 11.29 19.81 23.21
C TYR A 193 11.06 21.33 23.16
N SER A 194 11.12 22.02 24.30
CA SER A 194 11.02 23.48 24.35
C SER A 194 12.16 24.15 23.57
N ASN A 195 13.38 23.63 23.64
CA ASN A 195 14.52 24.14 22.88
C ASN A 195 14.31 23.95 21.38
N PHE A 196 13.80 22.79 20.96
CA PHE A 196 13.43 22.51 19.58
C PHE A 196 12.40 23.53 19.07
N LEU A 197 11.30 23.73 19.80
CA LEU A 197 10.27 24.70 19.42
C LEU A 197 10.80 26.15 19.36
N LEU A 198 11.76 26.50 20.21
CA LEU A 198 12.31 27.86 20.26
C LEU A 198 13.33 28.13 19.17
N ASN A 199 14.26 27.20 18.96
CA ASN A 199 15.50 27.45 18.24
C ASN A 199 15.63 26.65 16.95
N THR A 200 14.97 25.50 16.82
CA THR A 200 15.15 24.62 15.67
C THR A 200 13.99 24.73 14.68
N LEU A 201 12.76 24.62 15.19
CA LEU A 201 11.54 24.67 14.36
C LEU A 201 11.47 25.92 13.47
N PRO A 202 11.77 27.15 13.94
CA PRO A 202 11.70 28.34 13.09
C PRO A 202 12.65 28.29 11.89
N ASN A 203 13.85 27.74 12.11
CA ASN A 203 14.85 27.60 11.05
C ASN A 203 14.42 26.55 10.02
N LEU A 204 13.81 25.45 10.46
CA LEU A 204 13.25 24.46 9.54
C LEU A 204 12.13 25.05 8.67
N LEU A 205 11.21 25.79 9.28
CA LEU A 205 10.12 26.44 8.56
C LEU A 205 10.64 27.44 7.54
N LEU A 206 11.63 28.25 7.92
CA LEU A 206 12.29 29.19 7.02
C LEU A 206 12.93 28.48 5.81
N ASN A 207 13.61 27.34 6.03
CA ASN A 207 14.28 26.59 4.97
C ASN A 207 13.31 26.02 3.93
N VAL A 208 12.06 25.76 4.31
CA VAL A 208 11.01 25.28 3.39
C VAL A 208 10.12 26.41 2.87
N GLY A 209 10.45 27.67 3.19
CA GLY A 209 9.69 28.85 2.75
C GLY A 209 8.32 28.99 3.40
N VAL A 210 8.12 28.41 4.59
CA VAL A 210 6.85 28.47 5.33
C VAL A 210 7.01 29.42 6.52
N HIS A 211 6.05 30.33 6.72
CA HIS A 211 6.05 31.20 7.88
C HIS A 211 5.24 30.61 9.05
N GLU A 212 5.70 30.84 10.29
CA GLU A 212 5.03 30.36 11.51
C GLU A 212 3.57 30.82 11.63
N ILE A 213 3.20 31.96 11.01
CA ILE A 213 1.84 32.50 11.05
C ILE A 213 0.86 31.73 10.15
N ASP A 214 1.39 31.05 9.13
CA ASP A 214 0.59 30.36 8.13
C ASP A 214 0.23 28.95 8.58
N ILE A 215 0.91 28.41 9.59
CA ILE A 215 0.71 27.04 10.05
C ILE A 215 -0.26 26.93 11.22
N VAL A 216 -0.86 25.75 11.32
CA VAL A 216 -1.52 25.24 12.53
C VAL A 216 -0.66 24.10 13.09
N PHE A 217 -0.09 24.29 14.27
CA PHE A 217 0.82 23.30 14.85
C PHE A 217 0.05 22.18 15.56
N GLN A 218 0.31 20.92 15.23
CA GLN A 218 -0.32 19.78 15.90
C GLN A 218 0.72 18.93 16.64
N GLN A 219 0.42 18.57 17.89
CA GLN A 219 1.19 17.64 18.72
C GLN A 219 0.26 16.71 19.51
N ASP A 220 0.80 15.57 19.94
CA ASP A 220 0.07 14.53 20.67
C ASP A 220 0.00 14.79 22.20
N GLY A 221 -0.30 13.74 22.96
CA GLY A 221 -0.42 13.77 24.42
C GLY A 221 0.84 13.51 25.23
N ALA A 222 2.03 13.44 24.64
CA ALA A 222 3.24 13.09 25.38
C ALA A 222 3.50 14.05 26.58
N PRO A 223 4.09 13.57 27.69
CA PRO A 223 4.34 14.40 28.86
C PRO A 223 5.18 15.65 28.58
N ALA A 224 6.12 15.59 27.64
CA ALA A 224 6.94 16.75 27.24
C ALA A 224 6.12 17.83 26.51
N HIS A 225 5.13 17.42 25.72
CA HIS A 225 4.22 18.30 24.98
C HIS A 225 3.27 19.04 25.93
N ASN A 226 2.85 18.34 26.98
CA ASN A 226 1.95 18.86 28.01
C ASN A 226 2.64 19.63 29.14
N ALA A 227 3.97 19.82 29.07
CA ALA A 227 4.69 20.62 30.05
C ALA A 227 4.29 22.11 29.94
N ARG A 228 4.17 22.79 31.09
CA ARG A 228 3.77 24.22 31.14
C ARG A 228 4.65 25.12 30.27
N LYS A 229 5.97 24.86 30.25
CA LYS A 229 6.93 25.62 29.44
C LYS A 229 6.65 25.46 27.95
N THR A 230 6.42 24.23 27.50
CA THR A 230 6.06 23.91 26.11
C THR A 230 4.77 24.62 25.69
N GLN A 231 3.72 24.51 26.50
CA GLN A 231 2.43 25.15 26.22
C GLN A 231 2.55 26.68 26.17
N ALA A 232 3.29 27.29 27.09
CA ALA A 232 3.51 28.73 27.09
C ALA A 232 4.26 29.22 25.83
N ILE A 233 5.15 28.40 25.26
CA ILE A 233 5.81 28.70 23.99
C ILE A 233 4.80 28.66 22.84
N LEU A 234 3.98 27.61 22.76
CA LEU A 234 2.97 27.46 21.71
C LEU A 234 1.88 28.53 21.79
N ASP A 235 1.40 28.86 22.98
CA ASP A 235 0.45 29.95 23.21
C ASP A 235 0.98 31.30 22.71
N ARG A 236 2.30 31.54 22.81
CA ARG A 236 2.93 32.77 22.36
C ARG A 236 3.20 32.79 20.86
N ARG A 237 3.66 31.68 20.26
CA ARG A 237 4.05 31.62 18.85
C ARG A 237 2.89 31.30 17.90
N CYS A 238 2.00 30.43 18.34
CA CYS A 238 0.87 29.92 17.56
C CYS A 238 -0.48 30.22 18.24
N PRO A 239 -0.76 31.45 18.69
CA PRO A 239 -2.01 31.75 19.40
C PRO A 239 -3.21 31.39 18.51
N GLN A 240 -4.14 30.60 19.05
CA GLN A 240 -5.32 30.08 18.35
C GLN A 240 -5.01 29.27 17.08
N ARG A 241 -3.76 28.81 16.92
CA ARG A 241 -3.28 28.05 15.76
C ARG A 241 -2.45 26.84 16.18
N TRP A 242 -2.77 26.24 17.32
CA TRP A 242 -2.18 24.97 17.71
C TRP A 242 -3.21 24.01 18.29
N ILE A 243 -2.96 22.71 18.11
CA ILE A 243 -3.79 21.58 18.50
C ILE A 243 -2.96 20.68 19.40
N GLY A 244 -3.47 20.40 20.60
CA GLY A 244 -2.83 19.50 21.56
C GLY A 244 -3.83 18.95 22.58
N THR A 245 -3.41 18.00 23.41
CA THR A 245 -4.38 17.23 24.23
C THR A 245 -5.04 18.01 25.36
N ARG A 246 -4.42 19.08 25.86
CA ARG A 246 -4.91 19.79 27.04
C ARG A 246 -5.55 21.11 26.67
N ARG A 247 -6.88 21.18 26.74
CA ARG A 247 -7.60 22.46 26.65
C ARG A 247 -7.43 23.25 27.95
N ALA A 248 -6.44 24.15 27.97
CA ALA A 248 -6.24 25.02 29.13
C ALA A 248 -7.14 26.26 29.10
N ASP A 249 -7.49 26.79 27.93
CA ASP A 249 -8.21 28.06 27.76
C ASP A 249 -8.43 28.38 26.25
N SER A 250 -8.99 29.56 25.96
CA SER A 250 -9.20 30.16 24.62
C SER A 250 -7.89 30.48 23.87
N LYS A 251 -6.82 29.71 24.08
CA LYS A 251 -5.50 29.91 23.44
C LYS A 251 -5.15 28.84 22.41
N GLN A 252 -5.68 27.63 22.53
CA GLN A 252 -5.58 26.60 21.47
C GLN A 252 -6.75 26.67 20.48
N LEU A 253 -6.53 26.18 19.26
CA LEU A 253 -7.59 26.07 18.24
C LEU A 253 -8.63 25.02 18.65
N MET A 254 -8.16 23.81 18.99
CA MET A 254 -8.99 22.70 19.44
C MET A 254 -8.17 21.68 20.24
N ALA A 255 -8.83 20.79 20.97
CA ALA A 255 -8.17 19.75 21.76
C ALA A 255 -7.94 18.49 20.92
N TRP A 256 -6.72 17.96 20.92
CA TRP A 256 -6.42 16.66 20.33
C TRP A 256 -7.05 15.54 21.18
N PRO A 257 -7.77 14.59 20.57
CA PRO A 257 -8.43 13.53 21.32
C PRO A 257 -7.40 12.50 21.84
N PRO A 258 -7.64 11.92 23.02
CA PRO A 258 -6.78 10.88 23.57
C PRO A 258 -6.75 9.64 22.65
N ARG A 259 -5.63 8.89 22.68
CA ARG A 259 -5.48 7.57 22.04
C ARG A 259 -5.94 7.54 20.58
N SER A 260 -5.52 8.54 19.80
CA SER A 260 -5.98 8.72 18.42
C SER A 260 -4.84 8.68 17.39
N PRO A 261 -4.01 7.61 17.36
CA PRO A 261 -2.96 7.47 16.34
C PRO A 261 -3.55 7.28 14.93
N ASP A 262 -4.80 6.85 14.82
CA ASP A 262 -5.53 6.74 13.55
C ASP A 262 -5.93 8.09 12.95
N LEU A 263 -5.86 9.17 13.74
CA LEU A 263 -6.10 10.54 13.26
C LEU A 263 -4.79 11.29 12.92
N ALA A 264 -3.63 10.73 13.26
CA ALA A 264 -2.33 11.31 12.99
C ALA A 264 -1.69 10.67 11.74
N PRO A 265 -1.51 11.41 10.63
CA PRO A 265 -0.90 10.88 9.41
C PRO A 265 0.50 10.30 9.60
N LEU A 266 1.24 10.82 10.59
CA LEU A 266 2.56 10.31 10.93
C LEU A 266 2.49 8.86 11.46
N ASP A 267 1.54 8.58 12.34
CA ASP A 267 1.32 7.26 12.94
C ASP A 267 0.72 6.23 11.96
N PHE A 268 -0.40 6.56 11.32
CA PHE A 268 -1.14 5.57 10.53
C PHE A 268 -0.49 5.31 9.16
N PHE A 269 0.31 6.24 8.63
CA PHE A 269 0.89 6.16 7.29
C PHE A 269 2.42 6.32 7.28
N TYR A 270 2.94 7.50 7.62
CA TYR A 270 4.35 7.87 7.37
C TYR A 270 5.36 6.94 8.06
N TRP A 271 5.21 6.70 9.36
CA TRP A 271 6.13 5.82 10.10
C TRP A 271 6.02 4.36 9.67
N GLY A 272 4.85 3.93 9.21
CA GLY A 272 4.69 2.63 8.56
C GLY A 272 5.58 2.55 7.33
N ALA A 273 5.42 3.48 6.39
CA ALA A 273 6.17 3.51 5.15
C ALA A 273 7.70 3.61 5.36
N ILE A 274 8.16 4.39 6.35
CA ILE A 274 9.60 4.59 6.58
C ILE A 274 10.29 3.38 7.23
N LYS A 275 9.57 2.61 8.04
CA LYS A 275 10.15 1.46 8.77
C LYS A 275 10.10 0.15 7.98
N THR A 276 9.45 0.15 6.82
CA THR A 276 9.34 -1.03 5.93
C THR A 276 10.49 -1.06 4.94
#